data_AF-A0A363U399-F1
#
_entry.id   AF-A0A363U399-F1
#
_cell.length_a   1.000
_cell.length_b   1.000
_cell.length_c   1.000
_cell.angle_alpha   90.00
_cell.angle_beta   90.00
_cell.angle_gamma   90.00
#
_symmetry.space_group_name_H-M   'P 1'
#
loop_
_entity.id
_entity.type
_entity.pdbx_description
1 polymer ?
#
loop_
_entity_poly.entity_id
_entity_poly.type
_entity_poly.pdbx_seq_one_letter_code
_entity_poly.pdbx_strand_id
1 'polypeptide(L)'
;MNRSDFIRLSGWAFIIGAFCFYMFFPLYYLNSLGIDVGRVVAGWGITYDLSFYGSPFVLAIGMFGLWARYGEIVGKLGKIILLISPVGILISQYGLTQASIYEQEAFASVAGLVVLLTCLTLFGVLALISKPLPRWNGLPILAGIGFPAFSLISIMLGMTGEPSMNQFALLVLVVTIQFIGLVTLGYMLQVDVTEETKTSRQGQPA
;
A
#
# COMPACT_ATOMS: atom_id res chain seq x y z
N MET A 1 8.87 9.76 20.24
CA MET A 1 8.38 10.51 19.08
C MET A 1 6.96 11.00 19.38
N ASN A 2 6.62 12.25 19.04
CA ASN A 2 5.26 12.76 19.25
C ASN A 2 4.30 12.22 18.17
N ARG A 3 2.98 12.40 18.37
CA ARG A 3 1.96 11.90 17.43
C ARG A 3 2.04 12.54 16.04
N SER A 4 2.33 13.84 15.96
CA SER A 4 2.43 14.59 14.70
C SER A 4 3.61 14.10 13.84
N ASP A 5 4.77 13.88 14.46
CA ASP A 5 5.98 13.39 13.80
C ASP A 5 5.75 11.97 13.28
N PHE A 6 5.05 11.12 14.03
CA PHE A 6 4.66 9.78 13.58
C PHE A 6 3.77 9.84 12.34
N ILE A 7 2.70 10.66 12.36
CA ILE A 7 1.80 10.81 11.21
C ILE A 7 2.56 11.33 9.99
N ARG A 8 3.50 12.25 10.20
CA ARG A 8 4.36 12.77 9.15
C ARG A 8 5.31 11.72 8.59
N LEU A 9 5.89 10.87 9.43
CA LEU A 9 6.69 9.74 9.00
C LEU A 9 5.85 8.75 8.17
N SER A 10 4.64 8.41 8.63
CA SER A 10 3.71 7.55 7.91
C SER A 10 3.27 8.12 6.56
N GLY A 11 3.09 9.44 6.44
CA GLY A 11 2.82 10.07 5.15
C GLY A 11 3.96 9.88 4.15
N TRP A 12 5.22 10.03 4.60
CA TRP A 12 6.39 9.72 3.77
C TRP A 12 6.49 8.24 3.42
N ALA A 13 6.13 7.38 4.37
CA ALA A 13 6.11 5.94 4.14
C ALA A 13 5.12 5.57 3.03
N PHE A 14 3.91 6.14 2.98
CA PHE A 14 3.01 5.91 1.85
C PHE A 14 3.62 6.33 0.51
N ILE A 15 4.26 7.50 0.47
CA ILE A 15 4.85 8.03 -0.77
C ILE A 15 5.99 7.10 -1.22
N ILE A 16 6.96 6.82 -0.36
CA ILE A 16 8.12 5.97 -0.67
C ILE A 16 7.67 4.56 -1.02
N GLY A 17 6.78 3.97 -0.24
CA GLY A 17 6.22 2.64 -0.49
C GLY A 17 5.49 2.56 -1.83
N ALA A 18 4.74 3.62 -2.20
CA ALA A 18 4.10 3.70 -3.50
C ALA A 18 5.10 3.79 -4.66
N PHE A 19 6.16 4.59 -4.53
CA PHE A 19 7.24 4.67 -5.53
C PHE A 19 7.95 3.34 -5.70
N CYS A 20 8.32 2.68 -4.60
CA CYS A 20 8.93 1.35 -4.64
C CYS A 20 8.01 0.36 -5.36
N PHE A 21 6.73 0.29 -4.97
CA PHE A 21 5.80 -0.64 -5.61
C PHE A 21 5.61 -0.33 -7.10
N TYR A 22 5.38 0.93 -7.45
CA TYR A 22 5.17 1.37 -8.83
C TYR A 22 6.37 1.11 -9.74
N MET A 23 7.59 1.29 -9.23
CA MET A 23 8.81 1.12 -10.01
C MET A 23 9.17 -0.36 -10.18
N PHE A 24 9.15 -1.14 -9.10
CA PHE A 24 9.70 -2.49 -9.11
C PHE A 24 8.69 -3.56 -9.56
N PHE A 25 7.39 -3.37 -9.31
CA PHE A 25 6.40 -4.41 -9.64
C PHE A 25 6.19 -4.59 -11.15
N PRO A 26 6.07 -3.53 -11.97
CA PRO A 26 6.05 -3.67 -13.43
C PRO A 26 7.35 -4.26 -14.00
N LEU A 27 8.50 -3.92 -13.43
CA LEU A 27 9.80 -4.49 -13.84
C LEU A 27 9.90 -5.98 -13.53
N TYR A 28 9.41 -6.39 -12.35
CA TYR A 28 9.27 -7.80 -12.01
C TYR A 28 8.38 -8.53 -13.02
N TYR A 29 7.25 -7.94 -13.42
CA TYR A 29 6.35 -8.53 -14.40
C TYR A 29 6.95 -8.60 -15.82
N LEU A 30 7.70 -7.59 -16.26
CA LEU A 30 8.41 -7.64 -17.54
C LEU A 30 9.45 -8.78 -17.55
N ASN A 31 10.12 -9.00 -16.43
CA ASN A 31 11.07 -10.09 -16.32
C ASN A 31 10.37 -11.47 -16.39
N SER A 32 9.19 -11.62 -15.78
CA SER A 32 8.41 -12.85 -15.90
C SER A 32 7.89 -13.13 -17.32
N LEU A 33 7.81 -12.11 -18.17
CA LEU A 33 7.56 -12.24 -19.62
C LEU A 33 8.80 -12.68 -20.43
N GLY A 34 9.95 -12.88 -19.78
CA GLY A 34 11.22 -13.17 -20.48
C GLY A 34 11.81 -11.96 -21.19
N ILE A 35 11.29 -10.75 -20.95
CA ILE A 35 11.83 -9.51 -21.50
C ILE A 35 13.02 -9.10 -20.61
N ASP A 36 14.22 -9.24 -21.16
CA ASP A 36 15.43 -8.78 -20.48
C ASP A 36 15.46 -7.26 -20.46
N VAL A 37 15.01 -6.68 -19.34
CA VAL A 37 15.07 -5.23 -19.08
C VAL A 37 16.50 -4.76 -18.77
N GLY A 38 17.50 -5.66 -18.87
CA GLY A 38 18.91 -5.40 -18.78
C GLY A 38 19.43 -5.29 -17.33
N ARG A 39 20.77 -5.29 -17.21
CA ARG A 39 21.60 -5.06 -16.00
C ARG A 39 21.24 -3.82 -15.14
N VAL A 40 20.21 -3.06 -15.50
CA VAL A 40 19.73 -1.83 -14.84
C VAL A 40 19.11 -2.13 -13.47
N VAL A 41 18.62 -3.35 -13.24
CA VAL A 41 18.27 -3.83 -11.90
C VAL A 41 19.04 -5.11 -11.62
N ALA A 42 19.96 -5.05 -10.66
CA ALA A 42 20.82 -6.17 -10.31
C ALA A 42 19.97 -7.35 -9.76
N GLY A 43 19.55 -8.26 -10.66
CA GLY A 43 18.96 -9.56 -10.32
C GLY A 43 17.46 -9.57 -10.04
N TRP A 44 16.84 -10.71 -10.35
CA TRP A 44 15.47 -11.08 -9.97
C TRP A 44 15.15 -10.82 -8.49
N GLY A 45 16.15 -11.00 -7.62
CA GLY A 45 16.01 -10.79 -6.18
C GLY A 45 15.60 -9.37 -5.83
N ILE A 46 16.29 -8.33 -6.36
CA ILE A 46 16.03 -6.95 -5.92
C ILE A 46 14.65 -6.44 -6.35
N THR A 47 14.20 -6.75 -7.58
CA THR A 47 12.86 -6.34 -8.04
C THR A 47 11.77 -7.02 -7.22
N TYR A 48 11.93 -8.32 -6.95
CA TYR A 48 11.01 -9.09 -6.13
C TYR A 48 11.01 -8.59 -4.67
N ASP A 49 12.17 -8.45 -4.05
CA ASP A 49 12.35 -8.00 -2.67
C ASP A 49 11.74 -6.61 -2.46
N LEU A 50 12.05 -5.64 -3.33
CA LEU A 50 11.52 -4.29 -3.17
C LEU A 50 10.02 -4.19 -3.44
N SER A 51 9.46 -5.02 -4.34
CA SER A 51 8.02 -5.02 -4.65
C SER A 51 7.19 -5.73 -3.59
N PHE A 52 7.66 -6.86 -3.07
CA PHE A 52 6.88 -7.75 -2.21
C PHE A 52 7.32 -7.76 -0.74
N TYR A 53 8.46 -7.15 -0.40
CA TYR A 53 8.96 -7.04 0.98
C TYR A 53 9.12 -5.57 1.38
N GLY A 54 9.92 -4.83 0.60
CA GLY A 54 10.22 -3.43 0.86
C GLY A 54 8.95 -2.57 0.85
N SER A 55 8.26 -2.50 -0.30
CA SER A 55 7.09 -1.63 -0.39
C SER A 55 5.95 -2.00 0.57
N PRO A 56 5.55 -3.27 0.75
CA PRO A 56 4.42 -3.58 1.64
C PRO A 56 4.74 -3.24 3.10
N PHE A 57 5.99 -3.44 3.54
CA PHE A 57 6.43 -3.05 4.88
C PHE A 57 6.36 -1.53 5.08
N VAL A 58 6.84 -0.75 4.11
CA VAL A 58 6.79 0.71 4.17
C VAL A 58 5.34 1.22 4.08
N LEU A 59 4.49 0.61 3.25
CA LEU A 59 3.07 0.93 3.18
C LEU A 59 2.33 0.62 4.49
N ALA A 60 2.72 -0.45 5.20
CA ALA A 60 2.17 -0.79 6.51
C ALA A 60 2.44 0.31 7.56
N ILE A 61 3.61 0.96 7.50
CA ILE A 61 3.90 2.15 8.32
C ILE A 61 2.97 3.31 7.95
N GLY A 62 2.65 3.47 6.66
CA GLY A 62 1.64 4.40 6.19
C GLY A 62 0.25 4.14 6.80
N MET A 63 -0.18 2.87 6.82
CA MET A 63 -1.47 2.46 7.40
C MET A 63 -1.60 2.81 8.88
N PHE A 64 -0.53 2.69 9.67
CA PHE A 64 -0.53 3.17 11.06
C PHE A 64 -0.73 4.68 11.18
N GLY A 65 -0.31 5.47 10.19
CA GLY A 65 -0.58 6.90 10.12
C GLY A 65 -2.07 7.20 9.95
N LEU A 66 -2.75 6.49 9.05
CA LEU A 66 -4.21 6.59 8.91
C LEU A 66 -4.92 6.19 10.21
N TRP A 67 -4.44 5.13 10.87
CA TRP A 67 -4.99 4.69 12.14
C TRP A 67 -4.83 5.77 13.22
N ALA A 68 -3.61 6.31 13.36
CA ALA A 68 -3.30 7.32 14.37
C ALA A 68 -4.04 8.64 14.11
N ARG A 69 -4.28 9.00 12.84
CA ARG A 69 -4.94 10.25 12.47
C ARG A 69 -6.46 10.15 12.47
N TYR A 70 -7.00 9.18 11.75
CA TYR A 70 -8.42 9.08 11.41
C TYR A 70 -9.16 7.98 12.16
N GLY A 71 -8.46 7.10 12.89
CA GLY A 71 -9.05 5.94 13.54
C GLY A 71 -10.16 6.27 14.55
N GLU A 72 -10.04 7.38 15.29
CA GLU A 72 -11.11 7.80 16.23
C GLU A 72 -12.40 8.17 15.50
N ILE A 73 -12.31 8.80 14.32
CA ILE A 73 -13.46 9.31 13.57
C ILE A 73 -14.24 8.16 12.91
N VAL A 74 -13.53 7.14 12.41
CA VAL A 74 -14.14 5.97 11.75
C VAL A 74 -14.66 4.93 12.76
N GLY A 75 -14.34 5.10 14.03
CA GLY A 75 -14.77 4.23 15.11
C GLY A 75 -14.04 2.89 15.17
N LYS A 76 -14.53 2.00 16.04
CA LYS A 76 -13.84 0.75 16.42
C LYS A 76 -13.54 -0.17 15.24
N LEU A 77 -14.50 -0.31 14.31
CA LEU A 77 -14.34 -1.16 13.13
C LEU A 77 -13.23 -0.65 12.21
N GLY A 78 -13.21 0.66 11.91
CA GLY A 78 -12.16 1.27 11.10
C GLY A 78 -10.78 1.11 11.71
N LYS A 79 -10.66 1.27 13.03
CA LYS A 79 -9.40 1.02 13.74
C LYS A 79 -8.92 -0.42 13.58
N ILE A 80 -9.81 -1.40 13.76
CA ILE A 80 -9.47 -2.82 13.64
C ILE A 80 -8.99 -3.12 12.21
N ILE A 81 -9.71 -2.67 11.19
CA ILE A 81 -9.33 -2.86 9.79
C ILE A 81 -7.94 -2.29 9.49
N LEU A 82 -7.67 -1.07 9.95
CA LEU A 82 -6.37 -0.44 9.75
C LEU A 82 -5.24 -1.14 10.52
N LEU A 83 -5.53 -1.83 11.62
CA LEU A 83 -4.55 -2.62 12.40
C LEU A 83 -4.36 -4.05 11.88
N ILE A 84 -5.34 -4.63 11.19
CA ILE A 84 -5.18 -5.96 10.57
C ILE A 84 -4.11 -5.90 9.49
N SER A 85 -4.06 -4.82 8.71
CA SER A 85 -3.11 -4.72 7.59
C SER A 85 -1.63 -4.84 7.98
N PRO A 86 -1.09 -4.10 8.97
CA PRO A 86 0.33 -4.16 9.29
C PRO A 86 0.67 -5.46 10.01
N VAL A 87 -0.25 -5.99 10.82
CA VAL A 87 -0.11 -7.31 11.46
C VAL A 87 -0.07 -8.41 10.40
N GLY A 88 -0.95 -8.34 9.39
CA GLY A 88 -0.98 -9.27 8.28
C GLY A 88 0.32 -9.25 7.47
N ILE A 89 0.89 -8.07 7.23
CA ILE A 89 2.23 -7.94 6.63
C ILE A 89 3.28 -8.59 7.52
N LEU A 90 3.32 -8.31 8.83
CA LEU A 90 4.31 -8.92 9.73
C LEU A 90 4.20 -10.46 9.77
N ILE A 91 2.98 -11.01 9.80
CA ILE A 91 2.75 -12.46 9.76
C ILE A 91 3.17 -13.04 8.42
N SER A 92 2.80 -12.39 7.32
CA SER A 92 3.22 -12.77 5.97
C SER A 92 4.74 -12.84 5.89
N GLN A 93 5.43 -11.78 6.32
CA GLN A 93 6.89 -11.69 6.30
C GLN A 93 7.57 -12.72 7.23
N TYR A 94 7.00 -12.98 8.42
CA TYR A 94 7.48 -14.05 9.29
C TYR A 94 7.32 -15.43 8.65
N GLY A 95 6.18 -15.69 8.00
CA GLY A 95 5.92 -16.93 7.27
C GLY A 95 6.97 -17.20 6.18
N LEU A 96 7.49 -16.15 5.54
CA LEU A 96 8.56 -16.25 4.54
C LEU A 96 9.86 -16.75 5.14
N THR A 97 10.22 -16.31 6.36
CA THR A 97 11.45 -16.79 7.02
C THR A 97 11.41 -18.27 7.40
N GLN A 98 10.21 -18.87 7.40
CA GLN A 98 9.97 -20.28 7.75
C GLN A 98 9.64 -21.13 6.53
N ALA A 99 9.34 -20.53 5.38
CA ALA A 99 9.03 -21.26 4.17
C ALA A 99 10.33 -21.87 3.63
N SER A 100 10.41 -23.20 3.60
CA SER A 100 11.56 -23.92 3.05
C SER A 100 11.42 -24.18 1.54
N ILE A 101 10.36 -23.66 0.91
CA ILE A 101 9.96 -23.94 -0.47
C ILE A 101 9.61 -22.61 -1.16
N TYR A 102 10.27 -22.35 -2.29
CA TYR A 102 10.15 -21.13 -3.10
C TYR A 102 8.70 -20.76 -3.49
N GLU A 103 7.84 -21.75 -3.74
CA GLU A 103 6.43 -21.51 -4.10
C GLU A 103 5.58 -21.00 -2.92
N GLN A 104 5.90 -21.43 -1.68
CA GLN A 104 5.19 -20.95 -0.49
C GLN A 104 5.60 -19.51 -0.14
N GLU A 105 6.83 -19.12 -0.48
CA GLU A 105 7.34 -17.76 -0.30
C GLU A 105 6.60 -16.75 -1.20
N ALA A 106 6.42 -17.09 -2.47
CA ALA A 106 5.68 -16.25 -3.41
C ALA A 106 4.22 -16.05 -2.97
N PHE A 107 3.56 -17.10 -2.50
CA PHE A 107 2.17 -17.01 -2.07
C PHE A 107 1.99 -16.17 -0.80
N ALA A 108 2.82 -16.38 0.22
CA ALA A 108 2.70 -15.69 1.49
C ALA A 108 2.96 -14.18 1.35
N SER A 109 3.95 -13.78 0.56
CA SER A 109 4.31 -12.37 0.31
C SER A 109 3.21 -11.61 -0.44
N VAL A 110 2.64 -12.23 -1.48
CA VAL A 110 1.49 -11.68 -2.21
C VAL A 110 0.26 -11.57 -1.31
N ALA A 111 -0.03 -12.59 -0.50
CA ALA A 111 -1.19 -12.60 0.39
C ALA A 111 -1.15 -11.44 1.40
N GLY A 112 0.02 -11.15 1.98
CA GLY A 112 0.20 -10.01 2.89
C GLY A 112 -0.14 -8.68 2.21
N LEU A 113 0.37 -8.46 1.00
CA LEU A 113 0.09 -7.25 0.22
C LEU A 113 -1.40 -7.13 -0.14
N VAL A 114 -2.03 -8.23 -0.59
CA VAL A 114 -3.47 -8.26 -0.88
C VAL A 114 -4.26 -7.88 0.36
N VAL A 115 -3.97 -8.48 1.52
CA VAL A 115 -4.66 -8.15 2.79
C VAL A 115 -4.48 -6.68 3.13
N LEU A 116 -3.26 -6.13 3.01
CA LEU A 116 -3.01 -4.72 3.31
C LEU A 116 -3.86 -3.79 2.46
N LEU A 117 -3.87 -4.03 1.15
CA LEU A 117 -4.57 -3.18 0.19
C LEU A 117 -6.09 -3.37 0.27
N THR A 118 -6.58 -4.59 0.50
CA THR A 118 -7.99 -4.85 0.80
C THR A 118 -8.43 -4.12 2.07
N CYS A 119 -7.62 -4.13 3.14
CA CYS A 119 -7.93 -3.36 4.35
C CYS A 119 -7.98 -1.86 4.07
N LEU A 120 -7.10 -1.32 3.22
CA LEU A 120 -7.15 0.07 2.78
C LEU A 120 -8.43 0.38 2.00
N THR A 121 -8.86 -0.53 1.11
CA THR A 121 -10.14 -0.42 0.39
C THR A 121 -11.32 -0.40 1.36
N LEU A 122 -11.37 -1.32 2.33
CA LEU A 122 -12.43 -1.39 3.33
C LEU A 122 -12.45 -0.13 4.21
N PHE A 123 -11.29 0.38 4.60
CA PHE A 123 -11.20 1.69 5.25
C PHE A 123 -11.77 2.79 4.36
N GLY A 124 -11.51 2.77 3.05
CA GLY A 124 -12.10 3.71 2.10
C GLY A 124 -13.62 3.65 2.04
N VAL A 125 -14.22 2.46 2.10
CA VAL A 125 -15.68 2.30 2.18
C VAL A 125 -16.22 2.95 3.46
N LEU A 126 -15.57 2.71 4.61
CA LEU A 126 -15.96 3.37 5.85
C LEU A 126 -15.73 4.89 5.81
N ALA A 127 -14.68 5.34 5.13
CA ALA A 127 -14.38 6.75 4.97
C ALA A 127 -15.46 7.48 4.16
N LEU A 128 -16.08 6.83 3.17
CA LEU A 128 -17.24 7.40 2.46
C LEU A 128 -18.43 7.68 3.40
N ILE A 129 -18.60 6.88 4.45
CA ILE A 129 -19.70 6.99 5.41
C ILE A 129 -19.36 8.02 6.49
N SER A 130 -18.24 7.81 7.20
CA SER A 130 -17.84 8.63 8.35
C SER A 130 -17.18 9.95 7.96
N LYS A 131 -16.80 10.11 6.70
CA LYS A 131 -16.11 11.28 6.13
C LYS A 131 -14.91 11.77 6.96
N PRO A 132 -13.96 10.90 7.34
CA PRO A 132 -12.85 11.27 8.22
C PRO A 132 -11.76 12.08 7.52
N LEU A 133 -11.65 11.98 6.19
CA LEU A 133 -10.70 12.77 5.42
C LEU A 133 -11.31 14.15 5.13
N PRO A 134 -10.50 15.23 5.17
CA PRO A 134 -10.99 16.59 4.90
C PRO A 134 -11.56 16.74 3.48
N ARG A 135 -11.06 15.96 2.53
CA ARG A 135 -11.51 15.90 1.13
C ARG A 135 -11.19 14.52 0.54
N TRP A 136 -11.90 14.14 -0.53
CA TRP A 136 -11.70 12.88 -1.25
C TRP A 136 -11.82 11.62 -0.39
N ASN A 137 -12.94 11.46 0.32
CA ASN A 137 -13.18 10.29 1.17
C ASN A 137 -13.15 8.94 0.42
N GLY A 138 -13.32 8.92 -0.90
CA GLY A 138 -13.17 7.72 -1.74
C GLY A 138 -11.72 7.40 -2.14
N LEU A 139 -10.75 8.26 -1.81
CA LEU A 139 -9.35 8.07 -2.17
C LEU A 139 -8.73 6.76 -1.66
N PRO A 140 -9.02 6.29 -0.43
CA PRO A 140 -8.48 5.01 0.02
C PRO A 140 -9.02 3.80 -0.78
N ILE A 141 -10.22 3.92 -1.37
CA ILE A 141 -10.73 2.88 -2.28
C ILE A 141 -9.84 2.82 -3.53
N LEU A 142 -9.60 3.96 -4.17
CA LEU A 142 -8.73 4.04 -5.36
C LEU A 142 -7.31 3.56 -5.07
N ALA A 143 -6.78 3.90 -3.89
CA ALA A 143 -5.44 3.51 -3.45
C ALA A 143 -5.32 2.04 -3.03
N GLY A 144 -6.43 1.37 -2.70
CA GLY A 144 -6.40 -0.02 -2.20
C GLY A 144 -6.92 -1.05 -3.19
N ILE A 145 -7.88 -0.70 -4.05
CA ILE A 145 -8.65 -1.73 -4.79
C ILE A 145 -7.89 -2.35 -5.95
N GLY A 146 -6.91 -1.63 -6.50
CA GLY A 146 -6.24 -1.98 -7.76
C GLY A 146 -5.66 -3.40 -7.74
N PHE A 147 -4.62 -3.62 -6.95
CA PHE A 147 -3.92 -4.91 -6.91
C PHE A 147 -4.80 -6.09 -6.42
N PRO A 148 -5.64 -5.98 -5.38
CA PRO A 148 -6.59 -7.03 -5.01
C PRO A 148 -7.57 -7.38 -6.13
N ALA A 149 -8.14 -6.39 -6.82
CA ALA A 149 -9.07 -6.63 -7.93
C ALA A 149 -8.34 -7.28 -9.11
N PHE A 150 -7.15 -6.81 -9.47
CA PHE A 150 -6.31 -7.42 -10.50
C PHE A 150 -6.02 -8.90 -10.18
N SER A 151 -5.63 -9.19 -8.95
CA SER A 151 -5.33 -10.55 -8.49
C SER A 151 -6.57 -11.45 -8.55
N LEU A 152 -7.71 -10.97 -8.06
CA LEU A 152 -8.97 -11.71 -8.07
C LEU A 152 -9.46 -11.99 -9.50
N ILE A 153 -9.43 -10.98 -10.38
CA ILE A 153 -9.83 -11.12 -11.79
C ILE A 153 -8.92 -12.13 -12.49
N SER A 154 -7.61 -12.07 -12.24
CA SER A 154 -6.65 -13.01 -12.84
C SER A 154 -6.94 -14.46 -12.43
N ILE A 155 -7.28 -14.70 -11.16
CA ILE A 155 -7.69 -16.02 -10.67
C ILE A 155 -9.01 -16.46 -11.31
N MET A 156 -10.03 -15.59 -11.32
CA MET A 156 -11.37 -15.91 -11.83
C MET A 156 -11.38 -16.22 -13.33
N LEU A 157 -10.53 -15.54 -14.11
CA LEU A 157 -10.39 -15.74 -15.54
C LEU A 157 -9.43 -16.89 -15.90
N GLY A 158 -8.88 -17.61 -14.90
CA GLY A 158 -7.90 -18.66 -15.14
C GLY A 158 -6.62 -18.15 -15.79
N MET A 159 -6.32 -16.85 -15.64
CA MET A 159 -5.10 -16.21 -16.14
C MET A 159 -3.88 -16.55 -15.27
N THR A 160 -3.92 -17.68 -14.57
CA THR A 160 -2.80 -18.24 -13.79
C THR A 160 -1.75 -18.92 -14.66
N GLY A 161 -1.95 -18.93 -15.98
CA GLY A 161 -0.99 -19.41 -16.98
C GLY A 161 0.14 -18.41 -17.27
N GLU A 162 0.76 -18.51 -18.44
CA GLU A 162 1.89 -17.66 -18.82
C GLU A 162 1.51 -16.16 -18.82
N PRO A 163 2.37 -15.29 -18.26
CA PRO A 163 2.15 -13.85 -18.29
C PRO A 163 2.03 -13.36 -19.74
N SER A 164 1.24 -12.30 -19.97
CA SER A 164 1.04 -11.74 -21.31
C SER A 164 1.16 -10.21 -21.35
N MET A 165 1.45 -9.65 -22.53
CA MET A 165 1.55 -8.20 -22.71
C MET A 165 0.23 -7.46 -22.41
N ASN A 166 -0.91 -8.09 -22.65
CA ASN A 166 -2.22 -7.51 -22.31
C ASN A 166 -2.41 -7.42 -20.79
N GLN A 167 -2.03 -8.47 -20.06
CA GLN A 167 -2.02 -8.45 -18.59
C GLN A 167 -1.04 -7.41 -18.05
N PHE A 168 0.13 -7.26 -18.67
CA PHE A 168 1.10 -6.22 -18.30
C PHE A 168 0.52 -4.81 -18.47
N ALA A 169 -0.11 -4.51 -19.60
CA ALA A 169 -0.72 -3.20 -19.83
C ALA A 169 -1.81 -2.89 -18.79
N LEU A 170 -2.65 -3.88 -18.47
CA LEU A 170 -3.68 -3.75 -17.42
C LEU A 170 -3.05 -3.53 -16.04
N LEU A 171 -2.00 -4.28 -15.71
CA LEU A 171 -1.25 -4.15 -14.46
C LEU A 171 -0.66 -2.76 -14.33
N VAL A 172 0.01 -2.23 -15.36
CA VAL A 172 0.58 -0.88 -15.34
C VAL A 172 -0.51 0.17 -15.09
N LEU A 173 -1.65 0.06 -15.77
CA LEU A 173 -2.78 0.98 -15.57
C LEU A 173 -3.28 0.94 -14.11
N VAL A 174 -3.53 -0.26 -13.59
CA VAL A 174 -4.01 -0.48 -12.22
C VAL A 174 -3.03 0.08 -11.19
N VAL A 175 -1.75 -0.25 -11.35
CA VAL A 175 -0.68 0.16 -10.43
C VAL A 175 -0.41 1.66 -10.52
N THR A 176 -0.64 2.29 -11.68
CA THR A 176 -0.57 3.76 -11.85
C THR A 176 -1.67 4.47 -11.06
N ILE A 177 -2.93 4.01 -11.18
CA ILE A 177 -4.04 4.59 -10.43
C ILE A 177 -3.80 4.42 -8.92
N GLN A 178 -3.35 3.23 -8.53
CA GLN A 178 -3.00 2.93 -7.15
C GLN A 178 -1.87 3.82 -6.62
N PHE A 179 -0.81 4.02 -7.41
CA PHE A 179 0.30 4.91 -7.10
C PHE A 179 -0.17 6.33 -6.82
N ILE A 180 -1.00 6.90 -7.71
CA ILE A 180 -1.56 8.24 -7.52
C ILE A 180 -2.37 8.31 -6.22
N GLY A 181 -3.19 7.29 -5.94
CA GLY A 181 -3.99 7.20 -4.72
C GLY A 181 -3.13 7.19 -3.45
N LEU A 182 -2.12 6.32 -3.41
CA LEU A 182 -1.23 6.17 -2.26
C LEU A 182 -0.37 7.43 -2.02
N VAL A 183 0.19 8.02 -3.08
CA VAL A 183 0.95 9.28 -2.98
C VAL A 183 0.05 10.40 -2.47
N THR A 184 -1.18 10.49 -2.96
CA THR A 184 -2.14 11.51 -2.52
C THR A 184 -2.52 11.32 -1.04
N LEU A 185 -2.74 10.07 -0.57
CA LEU A 185 -2.96 9.79 0.86
C LEU A 185 -1.76 10.18 1.71
N GLY A 186 -0.54 9.83 1.27
CA GLY A 186 0.68 10.21 1.96
C GLY A 186 0.82 11.73 2.06
N TYR A 187 0.52 12.46 0.98
CA TYR A 187 0.50 13.92 0.96
C TYR A 187 -0.56 14.51 1.90
N MET A 188 -1.77 13.94 1.96
CA MET A 188 -2.81 14.40 2.89
C MET A 188 -2.35 14.31 4.35
N LEU A 189 -1.68 13.22 4.73
CA LEU A 189 -1.12 13.10 6.08
C LEU A 189 -0.07 14.17 6.39
N GLN A 190 0.72 14.62 5.39
CA GLN A 190 1.68 15.73 5.57
C GLN A 190 0.98 17.07 5.81
N VAL A 191 -0.04 17.36 4.99
CA VAL A 191 -0.74 18.65 5.03
C VAL A 191 -1.54 18.79 6.32
N ASP A 192 -2.27 17.75 6.71
CA ASP A 192 -3.13 17.74 7.90
C ASP A 192 -2.34 18.02 9.19
N VAL A 193 -1.12 17.48 9.30
CA VAL A 193 -0.22 17.75 10.45
C VAL A 193 0.27 19.20 10.43
N THR A 194 0.55 19.74 9.25
CA THR A 194 1.03 21.12 9.09
C THR A 194 -0.04 22.13 9.50
N GLU A 195 -1.30 21.88 9.16
CA GLU A 195 -2.43 22.75 9.53
C GLU A 195 -2.71 22.74 11.04
N GLU A 196 -2.62 21.59 11.71
CA GLU A 196 -2.76 21.47 13.17
C GLU A 196 -1.65 22.22 13.93
N THR A 197 -0.43 22.20 13.39
CA THR A 197 0.70 22.92 13.98
C THR A 197 0.54 24.45 13.85
N LYS A 198 -0.06 24.94 12.76
CA LYS A 198 -0.30 26.38 12.56
C LYS A 198 -1.40 26.90 13.48
N THR A 199 -2.50 26.16 13.62
CA THR A 199 -3.62 26.53 14.49
C THR A 199 -3.24 26.54 15.97
N SER A 200 -2.47 25.57 16.44
CA SER A 200 -1.98 25.55 17.83
C SER A 200 -1.07 26.74 18.19
N ARG A 201 -0.24 27.23 17.25
CA ARG A 201 0.62 28.41 17.47
C ARG A 201 -0.13 29.73 17.47
N GLN A 202 -1.24 29.84 16.74
CA GLN A 202 -2.06 31.06 16.72
C GLN A 202 -2.96 31.20 17.96
N GLY A 203 -3.20 30.12 18.69
CA GLY A 203 -4.02 30.11 19.91
C GLY A 203 -3.27 30.41 21.22
N GLN A 204 -1.95 30.63 21.18
CA GLN A 204 -1.18 31.01 22.38
C GLN A 204 -1.17 32.54 22.51
N PRO A 205 -1.77 33.12 23.58
CA PRO A 205 -1.60 34.54 23.85
C PRO A 205 -0.12 34.84 24.12
N ALA A 206 0.34 35.97 23.60
CA ALA A 206 1.71 36.48 23.73
C ALA A 206 2.12 36.73 25.18
#